data_AF-A0A953AS24-F1
#
_entry.id   AF-A0A953AS24-F1
#
_cell.length_a   1.000
_cell.length_b   1.000
_cell.length_c   1.000
_cell.angle_alpha   90.00
_cell.angle_beta   90.00
_cell.angle_gamma   90.00
#
_symmetry.space_group_name_H-M   'P 1'
#
loop_
_entity.id
_entity.type
_entity.pdbx_description
1 polymer ?
#
loop_
_entity_poly.entity_id
_entity_poly.type
_entity_poly.pdbx_seq_one_letter_code
_entity_poly.pdbx_strand_id
1 'polypeptide(L)'
;MPSPADTLSALCQGCGLCCDGTLFARVPVSAAERDRLLVAAGVQVERRPDGAFALPQRCAALSGCRCTVYADRPGRCREYQCLLFAAVEASEVDLDEARAVIHGAGHLIAELGRCAFGAQDDGMAVVARFRALATDAQGPALPAEARRAFLALQAYLDRHFRGRR
;
A
#
# COMPACT_ATOMS: atom_id res chain seq x y z
N MET A 1 9.23 -12.85 24.73
CA MET A 1 8.58 -11.72 24.04
C MET A 1 9.20 -11.61 22.66
N PRO A 2 8.44 -11.26 21.61
CA PRO A 2 9.02 -11.02 20.28
C PRO A 2 10.04 -9.87 20.32
N SER A 3 11.06 -9.93 19.46
CA SER A 3 12.02 -8.82 19.34
C SER A 3 11.35 -7.60 18.68
N PRO A 4 11.87 -6.37 18.85
CA PRO A 4 11.36 -5.19 18.15
C PRO A 4 11.29 -5.39 16.63
N ALA A 5 12.28 -6.08 16.05
CA ALA A 5 12.30 -6.41 14.63
C ALA A 5 11.16 -7.36 14.21
N ASP A 6 10.78 -8.31 15.07
CA ASP A 6 9.66 -9.22 14.83
C ASP A 6 8.32 -8.47 14.89
N THR A 7 8.17 -7.54 15.85
CA THR A 7 6.97 -6.70 15.98
C THR A 7 6.76 -5.84 14.73
N LEU A 8 7.81 -5.18 14.25
CA LEU A 8 7.76 -4.36 13.03
C LEU A 8 7.49 -5.21 11.78
N SER A 9 8.05 -6.42 11.73
CA SER A 9 7.77 -7.37 10.65
C SER A 9 6.31 -7.82 10.66
N ALA A 10 5.75 -8.12 11.84
CA ALA A 10 4.36 -8.47 12.02
C ALA A 10 3.41 -7.33 11.63
N LEU A 11 3.77 -6.08 11.95
CA LEU A 11 3.04 -4.88 11.52
C LEU A 11 2.91 -4.83 9.99
N CYS A 12 4.02 -4.90 9.27
CA CYS A 12 4.00 -4.81 7.81
C CYS A 12 3.24 -5.98 7.17
N GLN A 13 3.44 -7.20 7.66
CA GLN A 13 2.75 -8.40 7.15
C GLN A 13 1.25 -8.45 7.49
N GLY A 14 0.81 -7.68 8.47
CA GLY A 14 -0.62 -7.47 8.78
C GLY A 14 -1.23 -6.26 8.07
N CYS A 15 -0.44 -5.38 7.45
CA CYS A 15 -0.89 -4.09 6.91
C CYS A 15 -1.13 -4.10 5.40
N GLY A 16 -0.14 -4.46 4.60
CA GLY A 16 -0.26 -4.56 3.14
C GLY A 16 -0.46 -3.24 2.35
N LEU A 17 -0.71 -2.08 2.97
CA LEU A 17 -1.04 -0.81 2.26
C LEU A 17 0.06 -0.23 1.37
N CYS A 18 1.31 -0.63 1.60
CA CYS A 18 2.42 -0.33 0.68
C CYS A 18 2.36 -1.23 -0.56
N CYS A 19 1.97 -2.49 -0.37
CA CYS A 19 1.99 -3.55 -1.36
C CYS A 19 0.73 -3.57 -2.26
N ASP A 20 -0.39 -3.01 -1.80
CA ASP A 20 -1.65 -2.96 -2.55
C ASP A 20 -1.78 -1.73 -3.46
N GLY A 21 -0.86 -0.77 -3.32
CA GLY A 21 -0.85 0.48 -4.08
C GLY A 21 -1.52 1.68 -3.40
N THR A 22 -2.01 1.51 -2.17
CA THR A 22 -2.70 2.56 -1.42
C THR A 22 -1.75 3.73 -1.10
N LEU A 23 -0.56 3.44 -0.59
CA LEU A 23 0.41 4.49 -0.24
C LEU A 23 1.15 5.05 -1.44
N PHE A 24 1.59 4.20 -2.37
CA PHE A 24 2.31 4.59 -3.59
C PHE A 24 2.09 3.57 -4.69
N ALA A 25 2.20 4.00 -5.95
CA ALA A 25 1.90 3.15 -7.10
C ALA A 25 3.08 2.30 -7.58
N ARG A 26 4.33 2.66 -7.25
CA ARG A 26 5.53 2.01 -7.79
C ARG A 26 6.69 2.08 -6.81
N VAL A 27 7.53 1.06 -6.82
CA VAL A 27 8.78 0.99 -6.04
C VAL A 27 9.96 0.88 -7.00
N PRO A 28 10.95 1.81 -6.98
CA PRO A 28 12.16 1.66 -7.77
C PRO A 28 12.95 0.41 -7.35
N VAL A 29 13.43 -0.35 -8.33
CA VAL A 29 14.25 -1.55 -8.09
C VAL A 29 15.47 -1.57 -9.02
N SER A 30 16.56 -2.15 -8.57
CA SER A 30 17.74 -2.42 -9.39
C SER A 30 17.51 -3.63 -10.32
N ALA A 31 18.35 -3.77 -11.35
CA ALA A 31 18.31 -4.95 -12.24
C ALA A 31 18.53 -6.26 -11.46
N ALA A 32 19.44 -6.27 -10.48
CA ALA A 32 19.71 -7.44 -9.64
C ALA A 32 18.53 -7.79 -8.71
N GLU A 33 17.77 -6.80 -8.24
CA GLU A 33 16.55 -7.05 -7.47
C GLU A 33 15.41 -7.55 -8.35
N ARG A 34 15.25 -7.02 -9.56
CA ARG A 34 14.30 -7.56 -10.54
C ARG A 34 14.54 -9.05 -10.76
N ASP A 35 15.78 -9.45 -11.03
CA ASP A 35 16.09 -10.84 -11.38
C ASP A 35 15.78 -11.75 -10.18
N ARG A 36 16.10 -11.31 -8.96
CA ARG A 36 15.73 -12.02 -7.74
C ARG A 36 14.22 -12.12 -7.54
N LEU A 37 13.47 -11.04 -7.74
CA LEU A 37 12.00 -11.03 -7.63
C LEU A 37 11.33 -11.96 -8.64
N LEU A 38 11.85 -12.00 -9.87
CA LEU A 38 11.37 -12.87 -10.92
C LEU A 38 11.56 -14.35 -10.52
N VAL A 39 12.74 -14.70 -10.02
CA VAL A 39 13.06 -16.07 -9.57
C VAL A 39 12.27 -16.46 -8.32
N ALA A 40 12.18 -15.57 -7.34
CA ALA A 40 11.60 -15.88 -6.03
C ALA A 40 10.07 -15.99 -6.05
N ALA A 41 9.38 -15.19 -6.86
CA ALA A 41 7.92 -15.13 -6.83
C ALA A 41 7.25 -14.85 -8.19
N GLY A 42 7.97 -14.95 -9.30
CA GLY A 42 7.43 -14.66 -10.62
C GLY A 42 7.01 -13.20 -10.80
N VAL A 43 7.48 -12.31 -9.92
CA VAL A 43 7.05 -10.91 -9.87
C VAL A 43 7.64 -10.16 -11.06
N GLN A 44 6.76 -9.69 -11.94
CA GLN A 44 7.14 -8.85 -13.07
C GLN A 44 7.42 -7.42 -12.60
N VAL A 45 8.50 -6.82 -13.13
CA VAL A 45 8.79 -5.40 -12.94
C VAL A 45 8.63 -4.67 -14.26
N GLU A 46 8.21 -3.41 -14.20
CA GLU A 46 8.08 -2.55 -15.36
C GLU A 46 9.43 -1.88 -15.67
N ARG A 47 9.78 -1.77 -16.96
CA ARG A 47 10.85 -0.89 -17.41
C ARG A 47 10.24 0.47 -17.75
N ARG A 48 10.72 1.52 -17.09
CA ARG A 48 10.28 2.90 -17.28
C ARG A 48 10.90 3.52 -18.54
N PRO A 49 10.34 4.63 -19.07
CA PRO A 49 10.91 5.31 -20.25
C PRO A 49 12.35 5.79 -20.06
N ASP A 50 12.72 6.15 -18.82
CA ASP A 50 14.08 6.53 -18.42
C ASP A 50 15.05 5.33 -18.31
N GLY A 51 14.58 4.11 -18.61
CA GLY A 51 15.35 2.89 -18.56
C GLY A 51 15.45 2.23 -17.17
N ALA A 52 14.96 2.88 -16.11
CA ALA A 52 14.95 2.32 -14.76
C ALA A 52 13.87 1.24 -14.59
N PHE A 53 14.05 0.35 -13.61
CA PHE A 53 13.03 -0.65 -13.27
C PHE A 53 12.18 -0.19 -12.09
N ALA A 54 10.89 -0.49 -12.16
CA ALA A 54 9.94 -0.22 -11.10
C ALA A 54 9.03 -1.43 -10.88
N LEU A 55 8.88 -1.83 -9.62
CA LEU A 55 7.88 -2.80 -9.20
C LEU A 55 6.53 -2.09 -9.08
N PRO A 56 5.54 -2.38 -9.95
CA PRO A 56 4.21 -1.80 -9.83
C PRO A 56 3.49 -2.31 -8.59
N GLN A 57 2.66 -1.44 -8.02
CA GLN A 57 1.69 -1.79 -7.00
C GLN A 57 0.30 -1.80 -7.64
N ARG A 58 -0.54 -2.82 -7.46
CA ARG A 58 -0.45 -3.96 -6.53
C ARG A 58 0.69 -4.94 -6.84
N CYS A 59 1.55 -5.19 -5.85
CA CYS A 59 2.66 -6.13 -5.96
C CYS A 59 2.14 -7.57 -6.19
N ALA A 60 2.72 -8.28 -7.15
CA ALA A 60 2.35 -9.67 -7.43
C ALA A 60 2.66 -10.64 -6.25
N ALA A 61 3.62 -10.28 -5.38
CA ALA A 61 3.90 -11.04 -4.16
C ALA A 61 2.92 -10.78 -3.00
N LEU A 62 1.91 -9.93 -3.19
CA LEU A 62 0.89 -9.69 -2.17
C LEU A 62 -0.19 -10.78 -2.19
N SER A 63 -0.29 -11.54 -1.09
CA SER A 63 -1.36 -12.50 -0.83
C SER A 63 -2.14 -12.08 0.42
N GLY A 64 -3.40 -11.67 0.23
CA GLY A 64 -4.15 -10.93 1.26
C GLY A 64 -3.40 -9.66 1.66
N CYS A 65 -2.99 -9.55 2.93
CA CYS A 65 -2.14 -8.47 3.44
C CYS A 65 -0.64 -8.86 3.54
N ARG A 66 -0.31 -10.12 3.24
CA ARG A 66 1.04 -10.68 3.48
C ARG A 66 1.89 -10.64 2.22
N CYS A 67 3.13 -10.16 2.37
CA CYS A 67 4.15 -10.26 1.33
C CYS A 67 4.77 -11.66 1.35
N THR A 68 4.64 -12.42 0.27
CA THR A 68 5.17 -13.79 0.18
C THR A 68 6.70 -13.83 0.10
N VAL A 69 7.33 -12.71 -0.24
CA VAL A 69 8.80 -12.54 -0.31
C VAL A 69 9.32 -11.57 0.76
N TYR A 70 8.69 -11.50 1.93
CA TYR A 70 9.02 -10.48 2.94
C TYR A 70 10.50 -10.48 3.35
N ALA A 71 11.12 -11.66 3.47
CA ALA A 71 12.54 -11.81 3.78
C ALA A 71 13.43 -11.27 2.64
N ASP A 72 13.04 -11.50 1.39
CA ASP A 72 13.77 -11.14 0.17
C ASP A 72 13.29 -9.81 -0.46
N ARG A 73 12.52 -9.02 0.28
CA ARG A 73 11.95 -7.78 -0.22
C ARG A 73 13.03 -6.84 -0.76
N PRO A 74 12.75 -6.08 -1.84
CA PRO A 74 13.68 -5.11 -2.40
C PRO A 74 14.13 -4.09 -1.35
N GLY A 75 15.32 -3.52 -1.53
CA GLY A 75 15.92 -2.53 -0.63
C GLY A 75 14.96 -1.39 -0.33
N ARG A 76 14.31 -0.83 -1.34
CA ARG A 76 13.30 0.23 -1.14
C ARG A 76 12.07 -0.20 -0.32
N CYS A 77 11.62 -1.44 -0.46
CA CYS A 77 10.55 -1.99 0.40
C CYS A 77 11.01 -2.24 1.85
N ARG A 78 12.31 -2.41 2.08
CA ARG A 78 12.91 -2.59 3.40
C ARG A 78 13.19 -1.27 4.10
N GLU A 79 13.70 -0.30 3.35
CA GLU A 79 14.05 1.05 3.81
C GLU A 79 12.82 1.91 4.11
N TYR A 80 11.69 1.66 3.44
CA TYR A 80 10.50 2.48 3.63
C TYR A 80 9.87 2.26 5.01
N GLN A 81 9.90 3.30 5.84
CA GLN A 81 9.22 3.37 7.13
C GLN A 81 8.06 4.37 7.03
N CYS A 82 6.81 3.88 7.08
CA CYS A 82 5.65 4.77 7.19
C CYS A 82 5.57 5.35 8.61
N LEU A 83 4.77 6.40 8.82
CA LEU A 83 4.62 7.01 10.14
C LEU A 83 4.19 6.00 11.22
N LEU A 84 3.27 5.09 10.91
CA LEU A 84 2.87 4.04 11.84
C LEU A 84 4.02 3.08 12.19
N PHE A 85 4.88 2.75 11.22
CA PHE A 85 6.08 1.96 11.46
C PHE A 85 7.01 2.70 12.43
N ALA A 86 7.29 3.98 12.16
CA ALA A 86 8.16 4.80 12.99
C ALA A 86 7.61 4.95 14.42
N ALA A 87 6.30 5.13 14.59
CA ALA A 87 5.66 5.23 15.90
C ALA A 87 5.78 3.92 16.71
N VAL A 88 5.61 2.76 16.07
CA VAL A 88 5.83 1.45 16.73
C VAL A 88 7.30 1.22 17.04
N GLU A 89 8.22 1.60 16.14
CA GLU A 89 9.66 1.51 16.36
C GLU A 89 10.11 2.37 17.54
N ALA A 90 9.52 3.57 17.68
CA ALA A 90 9.74 4.49 18.80
C ALA A 90 8.96 4.12 20.07
N SER A 91 8.16 3.04 20.06
CA SER A 91 7.28 2.63 21.17
C SER A 91 6.26 3.70 21.59
N GLU A 92 5.89 4.62 20.69
CA GLU A 92 4.82 5.60 20.89
C GLU A 92 3.42 4.98 20.77
N VAL A 93 3.34 3.88 20.02
CA VAL A 93 2.12 3.12 19.74
C VAL A 93 2.46 1.63 19.82
N ASP A 94 1.63 0.83 20.46
CA ASP A 94 1.83 -0.62 20.49
C ASP A 94 1.27 -1.35 19.24
N LEU A 95 1.50 -2.66 19.14
CA LEU A 95 1.08 -3.41 17.96
C LEU A 95 -0.46 -3.52 17.83
N ASP A 96 -1.20 -3.53 18.94
CA ASP A 96 -2.66 -3.65 18.91
C ASP A 96 -3.31 -2.31 18.53
N GLU A 97 -2.80 -1.21 19.06
CA GLU A 97 -3.15 0.15 18.62
C GLU A 97 -2.84 0.35 17.13
N ALA A 98 -1.67 -0.12 16.68
CA ALA A 98 -1.31 -0.04 15.28
C ALA A 98 -2.22 -0.87 14.37
N ARG A 99 -2.68 -2.05 14.81
CA ARG A 99 -3.70 -2.83 14.08
C ARG A 99 -5.03 -2.09 13.98
N ALA A 100 -5.44 -1.37 15.04
CA ALA A 100 -6.65 -0.55 14.98
C ALA A 100 -6.54 0.56 13.92
N VAL A 101 -5.36 1.17 13.78
CA VAL A 101 -5.08 2.15 12.71
C VAL A 101 -5.17 1.51 11.32
N ILE A 102 -4.61 0.31 11.14
CA ILE A 102 -4.68 -0.44 9.89
C ILE A 102 -6.13 -0.76 9.53
N HIS A 103 -6.92 -1.25 10.49
CA HIS A 103 -8.33 -1.55 10.27
C HIS A 103 -9.12 -0.29 9.89
N GLY A 104 -8.84 0.85 10.53
CA GLY A 104 -9.45 2.14 10.18
C GLY A 104 -9.19 2.53 8.72
N ALA A 105 -7.95 2.37 8.24
CA ALA A 105 -7.63 2.58 6.83
C ALA A 105 -8.40 1.59 5.91
N GLY A 106 -8.47 0.31 6.28
CA GLY A 106 -9.24 -0.70 5.55
C GLY A 106 -10.72 -0.37 5.42
N HIS A 107 -11.36 0.14 6.49
CA HIS A 107 -12.75 0.59 6.44
C HIS A 107 -12.97 1.75 5.48
N LEU A 108 -12.06 2.73 5.48
CA LEU A 108 -12.13 3.88 4.56
C LEU A 108 -11.89 3.48 3.10
N ILE A 109 -11.00 2.52 2.85
CA ILE A 109 -10.78 1.95 1.51
C ILE A 109 -12.04 1.21 1.05
N ALA A 110 -12.65 0.39 1.91
CA ALA A 110 -13.88 -0.32 1.58
C ALA A 110 -15.05 0.64 1.30
N GLU A 111 -15.17 1.73 2.06
CA GLU A 111 -16.16 2.78 1.80
C GLU A 111 -15.92 3.47 0.45
N LEU A 112 -14.68 3.83 0.14
CA LEU A 112 -14.33 4.37 -1.17
C LEU A 112 -14.72 3.41 -2.29
N GLY A 113 -14.41 2.11 -2.14
CA GLY A 113 -14.77 1.07 -3.10
C GLY A 113 -16.28 1.00 -3.33
N ARG A 114 -17.07 0.98 -2.25
CA ARG A 114 -18.55 1.00 -2.34
C ARG A 114 -19.08 2.23 -3.06
N CYS A 115 -18.59 3.42 -2.70
CA CYS A 115 -19.04 4.67 -3.30
C CYS A 115 -18.62 4.84 -4.77
N ALA A 116 -17.47 4.30 -5.16
CA ALA A 116 -16.91 4.48 -6.50
C ALA A 116 -17.30 3.36 -7.48
N PHE A 117 -17.38 2.11 -6.99
CA PHE A 117 -17.50 0.91 -7.82
C PHE A 117 -18.71 0.04 -7.47
N GLY A 118 -19.44 0.37 -6.39
CA GLY A 118 -20.62 -0.35 -5.94
C GLY A 118 -20.33 -1.47 -4.94
N ALA A 119 -21.40 -2.09 -4.42
CA ALA A 119 -21.31 -3.06 -3.33
C ALA A 119 -20.68 -4.41 -3.71
N GLN A 120 -20.57 -4.72 -5.01
CA GLN A 120 -20.01 -5.98 -5.52
C GLN A 120 -18.51 -5.88 -5.85
N ASP A 121 -17.88 -4.74 -5.54
CA ASP A 121 -16.45 -4.56 -5.77
C ASP A 121 -15.63 -5.57 -4.97
N ASP A 122 -14.61 -6.14 -5.60
CA ASP A 122 -13.72 -7.12 -4.97
C ASP A 122 -12.71 -6.49 -3.99
N GLY A 123 -12.73 -5.15 -3.85
CA GLY A 123 -11.83 -4.40 -2.98
C GLY A 123 -10.40 -4.30 -3.51
N MET A 124 -10.13 -4.83 -4.71
CA MET A 124 -8.79 -4.93 -5.23
C MET A 124 -8.35 -3.61 -5.87
N ALA A 125 -7.22 -3.09 -5.40
CA ALA A 125 -6.57 -1.89 -5.92
C ALA A 125 -7.51 -0.66 -5.99
N VAL A 126 -8.47 -0.56 -5.06
CA VAL A 126 -9.51 0.49 -5.02
C VAL A 126 -8.92 1.89 -5.22
N VAL A 127 -7.86 2.21 -4.48
CA VAL A 127 -7.23 3.54 -4.52
C VAL A 127 -6.58 3.80 -5.88
N ALA A 128 -5.90 2.80 -6.47
CA ALA A 128 -5.26 2.95 -7.77
C ALA A 128 -6.31 3.13 -8.88
N ARG A 129 -7.37 2.31 -8.87
CA ARG A 129 -8.50 2.41 -9.80
C ARG A 129 -9.21 3.76 -9.68
N PHE A 130 -9.44 4.23 -8.46
CA PHE A 130 -10.08 5.53 -8.23
C PHE A 130 -9.22 6.67 -8.77
N ARG A 131 -7.91 6.64 -8.52
CA ARG A 131 -6.97 7.65 -9.06
C ARG A 131 -7.00 7.66 -10.59
N ALA A 132 -7.02 6.49 -11.24
CA ALA A 132 -7.08 6.40 -12.69
C ALA A 132 -8.36 7.06 -13.26
N LEU A 133 -9.52 6.78 -12.66
CA LEU A 133 -10.78 7.44 -13.02
C LEU A 133 -10.74 8.95 -12.75
N ALA A 134 -10.17 9.38 -11.62
CA ALA A 134 -10.08 10.80 -11.27
C ALA A 134 -9.19 11.61 -12.23
N THR A 135 -8.25 10.95 -12.91
CA THR A 135 -7.37 11.58 -13.91
C THR A 135 -7.90 11.49 -15.34
N ASP A 136 -8.92 10.68 -15.59
CA ASP A 136 -9.53 10.52 -16.91
C ASP A 136 -10.50 11.68 -17.18
N ALA A 137 -10.03 12.67 -17.95
CA ALA A 137 -10.83 13.84 -18.32
C ALA A 137 -12.02 13.50 -19.22
N GLN A 138 -11.98 12.34 -19.87
CA GLN A 138 -13.02 11.81 -20.74
C GLN A 138 -13.93 10.79 -20.02
N GLY A 139 -13.58 10.44 -18.78
CA GLY A 139 -14.28 9.47 -17.96
C GLY A 139 -15.60 10.01 -17.37
N PRO A 140 -16.45 9.12 -16.84
CA PRO A 140 -17.66 9.52 -16.15
C PRO A 140 -17.34 10.36 -14.92
N ALA A 141 -18.18 11.36 -14.63
CA ALA A 141 -18.05 12.16 -13.43
C ALA A 141 -18.16 11.28 -12.18
N LEU A 142 -17.17 11.35 -11.29
CA LEU A 142 -17.17 10.57 -10.05
C LEU A 142 -18.36 10.96 -9.15
N PRO A 143 -18.99 10.00 -8.43
CA PRO A 143 -20.00 10.31 -7.44
C PRO A 143 -19.48 11.25 -6.34
N ALA A 144 -20.34 12.14 -5.85
CA ALA A 144 -19.95 13.09 -4.80
C ALA A 144 -19.53 12.39 -3.50
N GLU A 145 -20.20 11.30 -3.14
CA GLU A 145 -19.81 10.42 -2.03
C GLU A 145 -18.43 9.80 -2.21
N ALA A 146 -18.09 9.32 -3.41
CA ALA A 146 -16.78 8.72 -3.69
C ALA A 146 -15.65 9.73 -3.51
N ARG A 147 -15.86 10.98 -3.97
CA ARG A 147 -14.91 12.08 -3.71
C ARG A 147 -14.74 12.37 -2.21
N ARG A 148 -15.83 12.42 -1.45
CA ARG A 148 -15.76 12.63 0.02
C ARG A 148 -15.03 11.48 0.72
N ALA A 149 -15.35 10.24 0.37
CA ALA A 149 -14.69 9.05 0.91
C ALA A 149 -13.19 9.07 0.59
N PHE A 150 -12.80 9.45 -0.63
CA PHE A 150 -11.40 9.57 -1.01
C PHE A 150 -10.66 10.64 -0.20
N LEU A 151 -11.27 11.81 0.02
CA LEU A 151 -10.69 12.88 0.84
C LEU A 151 -10.52 12.45 2.30
N ALA A 152 -11.52 11.76 2.87
CA ALA A 152 -11.42 11.19 4.21
C ALA A 152 -10.29 10.17 4.32
N LEU A 153 -10.16 9.28 3.31
CA LEU A 153 -9.04 8.34 3.23
C LEU A 153 -7.70 9.07 3.12
N GLN A 154 -7.56 10.10 2.27
CA GLN A 154 -6.30 10.85 2.17
C GLN A 154 -5.92 11.49 3.51
N ALA A 155 -6.86 12.17 4.18
CA ALA A 155 -6.61 12.79 5.49
C ALA A 155 -6.16 11.75 6.54
N TYR A 156 -6.77 10.57 6.53
CA TYR A 156 -6.40 9.47 7.43
C TYR A 156 -4.99 8.92 7.12
N LEU A 157 -4.70 8.68 5.84
CA LEU A 157 -3.38 8.19 5.40
C LEU A 157 -2.27 9.20 5.67
N ASP A 158 -2.53 10.48 5.49
CA ASP A 158 -1.57 11.54 5.75
C ASP A 158 -1.30 11.68 7.25
N ARG A 159 -2.33 11.54 8.10
CA ARG A 159 -2.16 11.55 9.56
C ARG A 159 -1.36 10.36 10.09
N HIS A 160 -1.61 9.16 9.58
CA HIS A 160 -1.13 7.93 10.22
C HIS A 160 -0.02 7.20 9.45
N PHE A 161 0.19 7.47 8.15
CA PHE A 161 1.12 6.70 7.33
C PHE A 161 2.14 7.54 6.57
N ARG A 162 1.76 8.73 6.07
CA ARG A 162 2.63 9.51 5.15
C ARG A 162 3.25 10.75 5.78
N GLY A 163 2.59 11.34 6.77
CA GLY A 163 2.90 12.67 7.29
C GLY A 163 2.30 13.78 6.44
N ARG A 164 2.15 14.95 7.05
CA ARG A 164 1.85 16.18 6.32
C ARG A 164 3.07 16.54 5.47
N ARG A 165 2.89 16.60 4.15
CA ARG A 165 3.86 17.24 3.27
C ARG A 165 3.79 18.75 3.38
#